data_AF-A0A9E2K9P8-F1
#
_entry.id   AF-A0A9E2K9P8-F1
#
_cell.length_a   1.000
_cell.length_b   1.000
_cell.length_c   1.000
_cell.angle_alpha   90.00
_cell.angle_beta   90.00
_cell.angle_gamma   90.00
#
_symmetry.space_group_name_H-M   'P 1'
#
loop_
_entity.id
_entity.type
_entity.pdbx_description
1 polymer ?
#
loop_
_entity_poly.entity_id
_entity_poly.type
_entity_poly.pdbx_seq_one_letter_code
_entity_poly.pdbx_strand_id
1 'polypeptide(L)'
;MHNTADEEINTSMLARQAVRAFATAPDLFTGHQRVKVILDEYTKLEASANSLNTWNSTSSSREIGGKFTYNIKCFAEKCLTPGSLIELELYRKIESIDGLEESKNRKASAVARTYVDKWRDAP
;
A
#
# COMPACT_ATOMS: atom_id res chain seq x y z
N MET A 1 -1.21 21.46 -12.14
CA MET A 1 -0.59 21.28 -10.80
C MET A 1 -1.57 20.77 -9.73
N HIS A 2 -2.87 20.57 -10.00
CA HIS A 2 -3.81 20.01 -9.00
C HIS A 2 -3.68 18.49 -8.83
N ASN A 3 -3.51 17.75 -9.93
CA ASN A 3 -3.56 16.28 -9.93
C ASN A 3 -2.51 15.62 -9.02
N THR A 4 -1.33 16.23 -8.86
CA THR A 4 -0.26 15.69 -8.00
C THR A 4 -0.65 15.72 -6.52
N ALA A 5 -1.35 16.77 -6.07
CA ALA A 5 -1.79 16.88 -4.69
C ALA A 5 -2.86 15.83 -4.36
N ASP A 6 -3.79 15.60 -5.29
CA ASP A 6 -4.84 14.58 -5.13
C ASP A 6 -4.24 13.16 -5.08
N GLU A 7 -3.25 12.87 -5.93
CA GLU A 7 -2.51 11.60 -5.93
C GLU A 7 -1.75 11.36 -4.61
N GLU A 8 -1.09 12.39 -4.07
CA GLU A 8 -0.41 12.31 -2.77
C GLU A 8 -1.38 12.09 -1.60
N ILE A 9 -2.55 12.74 -1.64
CA ILE A 9 -3.61 12.55 -0.64
C ILE A 9 -4.14 11.12 -0.70
N ASN A 10 -4.46 10.61 -1.89
CA ASN A 10 -5.01 9.28 -2.07
C ASN A 10 -4.03 8.18 -1.64
N THR A 11 -2.75 8.31 -2.00
CA THR A 11 -1.71 7.36 -1.60
C THR A 11 -1.44 7.39 -0.09
N SER A 12 -1.50 8.55 0.54
CA SER A 12 -1.43 8.70 2.01
C SER A 12 -2.63 8.04 2.71
N MET A 13 -3.84 8.23 2.19
CA MET A 13 -5.05 7.58 2.71
C MET A 13 -4.97 6.06 2.57
N LEU A 14 -4.50 5.57 1.42
CA LEU A 14 -4.28 4.14 1.17
C LEU A 14 -3.30 3.53 2.18
N ALA A 15 -2.16 4.18 2.42
CA ALA A 15 -1.18 3.71 3.40
C ALA A 15 -1.77 3.64 4.82
N ARG A 16 -2.57 4.64 5.22
CA ARG A 16 -3.27 4.66 6.52
C ARG A 16 -4.30 3.54 6.64
N GLN A 17 -5.06 3.27 5.58
CA GLN A 17 -6.04 2.18 5.56
C GLN A 17 -5.35 0.82 5.66
N ALA A 18 -4.28 0.62 4.87
CA ALA A 18 -3.49 -0.60 4.86
C ALA A 18 -2.84 -0.88 6.24
N VAL A 19 -2.18 0.10 6.84
CA VAL A 19 -1.51 -0.10 8.14
C VAL A 19 -2.52 -0.41 9.25
N ARG A 20 -3.70 0.20 9.22
CA ARG A 20 -4.78 -0.11 10.18
C ARG A 20 -5.32 -1.52 10.00
N ALA A 21 -5.50 -1.96 8.75
CA ALA A 21 -5.96 -3.31 8.46
C ALA A 21 -4.97 -4.38 8.92
N PHE A 22 -3.66 -4.08 8.84
CA PHE A 22 -2.60 -4.93 9.40
C PHE A 22 -2.61 -4.93 10.92
N ALA A 23 -2.62 -3.76 11.56
CA ALA A 23 -2.52 -3.64 13.02
C ALA A 23 -3.71 -4.24 13.79
N THR A 24 -4.86 -4.37 13.12
CA THR A 24 -6.09 -4.97 13.67
C THR A 24 -6.25 -6.45 13.28
N ALA A 25 -5.25 -7.06 12.65
CA ALA A 25 -5.28 -8.46 12.30
C ALA A 25 -5.01 -9.38 13.51
N PRO A 26 -5.63 -10.58 13.54
CA PRO A 26 -5.35 -11.55 14.60
C PRO A 26 -3.89 -12.02 14.55
N ASP A 27 -3.37 -12.27 13.35
CA ASP A 27 -2.02 -12.78 13.08
C ASP A 27 -1.36 -12.06 11.88
N LEU A 28 -0.05 -12.27 11.72
CA LEU A 28 0.75 -11.61 10.67
C LEU A 28 0.29 -11.98 9.26
N PHE A 29 -0.04 -13.26 9.04
CA PHE A 29 -0.44 -13.75 7.73
C PHE A 29 -1.75 -13.09 7.28
N THR A 30 -2.75 -13.08 8.17
CA THR A 30 -4.01 -12.37 7.93
C THR A 30 -3.79 -10.87 7.73
N GLY A 31 -2.87 -10.25 8.49
CA GLY A 31 -2.51 -8.84 8.32
C GLY A 31 -1.96 -8.54 6.93
N HIS A 32 -0.98 -9.31 6.48
CA HIS A 32 -0.40 -9.16 5.14
C HIS A 32 -1.42 -9.43 4.03
N GLN A 33 -2.30 -10.42 4.20
CA GLN A 33 -3.38 -10.70 3.26
C GLN A 33 -4.37 -9.53 3.16
N ARG A 34 -4.76 -8.92 4.28
CA ARG A 34 -5.64 -7.73 4.28
C ARG A 34 -5.00 -6.54 3.58
N VAL A 35 -3.72 -6.28 3.85
CA VAL A 35 -2.97 -5.22 3.15
C VAL A 35 -2.98 -5.47 1.64
N LYS A 36 -2.65 -6.71 1.22
CA LYS A 36 -2.65 -7.07 -0.20
C LYS A 36 -4.00 -6.82 -0.86
N VAL A 37 -5.10 -7.26 -0.25
CA VAL A 37 -6.46 -7.05 -0.77
C VAL A 37 -6.78 -5.56 -0.95
N ILE A 38 -6.43 -4.72 0.03
CA ILE A 38 -6.65 -3.27 -0.03
C ILE A 38 -5.86 -2.64 -1.20
N LEU A 39 -4.58 -3.01 -1.34
CA LEU A 39 -3.73 -2.50 -2.42
C LEU A 39 -4.23 -2.98 -3.79
N ASP A 40 -4.58 -4.25 -3.93
CA ASP A 40 -5.11 -4.82 -5.17
C ASP A 40 -6.41 -4.12 -5.57
N GLU A 41 -7.32 -3.88 -4.62
CA GLU A 41 -8.58 -3.20 -4.91
C GLU A 41 -8.37 -1.74 -5.32
N TYR A 42 -7.47 -1.03 -4.65
CA TYR A 42 -7.09 0.33 -5.04
C TYR A 42 -6.54 0.37 -6.48
N THR A 43 -5.67 -0.58 -6.85
CA THR A 43 -5.13 -0.63 -8.22
C THR A 43 -6.21 -0.89 -9.28
N LYS A 44 -7.24 -1.69 -8.97
CA LYS A 44 -8.39 -1.90 -9.87
C LYS A 44 -9.21 -0.63 -10.03
N LEU A 45 -9.44 0.12 -8.95
CA LEU A 45 -10.18 1.38 -8.99
C LEU A 45 -9.43 2.47 -9.78
N GLU A 46 -8.11 2.55 -9.62
CA GLU A 46 -7.29 3.46 -10.43
C GLU A 46 -7.30 3.08 -11.91
N ALA A 47 -7.23 1.77 -12.22
CA ALA A 47 -7.29 1.28 -13.59
C ALA A 47 -8.65 1.54 -14.24
N SER A 48 -9.76 1.39 -13.50
CA SER A 48 -11.10 1.68 -14.01
C SER A 48 -11.37 3.18 -14.17
N ALA A 49 -10.85 4.02 -13.27
CA ALA A 49 -10.93 5.47 -13.37
C ALA A 49 -10.19 6.02 -14.61
N ASN A 50 -9.02 5.45 -14.95
CA ASN A 50 -8.26 5.85 -16.13
C ASN A 50 -8.84 5.31 -17.46
N SER A 51 -9.57 4.20 -17.43
CA SER A 51 -10.23 3.59 -18.60
C SER A 51 -11.35 4.48 -19.19
N LEU A 52 -11.97 5.35 -18.38
CA LEU A 52 -13.02 6.26 -18.84
C LEU A 52 -12.53 7.32 -19.85
N ASN A 53 -11.20 7.53 -19.95
CA ASN A 53 -10.60 8.64 -20.70
C ASN A 53 -9.97 8.20 -22.03
N THR A 54 -9.94 6.91 -22.34
CA THR A 54 -9.17 6.37 -23.48
C THR A 54 -10.05 5.55 -24.43
N TRP A 55 -10.84 6.25 -25.24
CA TRP A 55 -11.63 5.65 -26.33
C TRP A 55 -10.73 5.31 -27.53
N ASN A 56 -9.83 4.35 -27.33
CA ASN A 56 -9.26 3.45 -28.34
C ASN A 56 -8.24 2.55 -27.60
N SER A 57 -8.62 1.35 -27.19
CA SER A 57 -7.68 0.41 -26.57
C SER A 57 -7.79 -0.95 -27.22
N THR A 58 -6.89 -1.17 -28.17
CA THR A 58 -6.57 -2.49 -28.71
C THR A 58 -6.06 -3.36 -27.55
N SER A 59 -6.60 -4.57 -27.49
CA SER A 59 -6.38 -5.58 -26.46
C SER A 59 -4.91 -6.03 -26.43
N SER A 60 -4.04 -5.31 -25.72
CA SER A 60 -2.67 -5.77 -25.43
C SER A 60 -2.15 -5.11 -24.15
N SER A 61 -2.11 -5.92 -23.08
CA SER A 61 -1.10 -5.87 -22.01
C SER A 61 -0.54 -4.48 -21.67
N ARG A 62 -1.15 -3.79 -20.71
CA ARG A 62 -0.41 -2.80 -19.95
C ARG A 62 -1.12 -2.53 -18.64
N GLU A 63 -0.58 -3.14 -17.59
CA GLU A 63 -0.90 -2.90 -16.19
C GLU A 63 -0.48 -1.47 -15.79
N ILE A 64 -1.02 -0.45 -16.46
CA ILE A 64 -0.78 0.98 -16.17
C ILE A 64 -1.72 1.44 -15.04
N GLY A 65 -2.08 0.53 -14.14
CA GLY A 65 -2.55 0.84 -12.79
C GLY A 65 -1.38 0.49 -11.88
N GLY A 66 -0.60 1.48 -11.48
CA GLY A 66 0.68 1.28 -10.80
C GLY A 66 0.54 0.33 -9.61
N LYS A 67 1.03 -0.90 -9.74
CA LYS A 67 1.05 -1.87 -8.64
C LYS A 67 1.80 -1.26 -7.46
N PHE A 68 1.34 -1.50 -6.24
CA PHE A 68 2.07 -1.06 -5.06
C PHE A 68 2.84 -2.22 -4.44
N THR A 69 4.06 -1.94 -3.98
CA THR A 69 4.78 -2.78 -3.04
C THR A 69 4.82 -2.09 -1.68
N TYR A 70 4.96 -2.84 -0.60
CA TYR A 70 4.96 -2.27 0.73
C TYR A 70 5.96 -2.97 1.63
N ASN A 71 6.46 -2.24 2.62
CA ASN A 71 7.26 -2.76 3.72
C ASN A 71 6.56 -2.47 5.04
N ILE A 72 6.65 -3.40 5.98
CA ILE A 72 6.15 -3.23 7.35
C ILE A 72 7.33 -3.24 8.31
N LYS A 73 7.42 -2.20 9.15
CA LYS A 73 8.36 -2.14 10.26
C LYS A 73 7.60 -2.21 11.58
N CYS A 74 8.14 -3.01 12.48
CA CYS A 74 7.56 -3.25 13.79
C CYS A 74 8.52 -2.72 14.85
N PHE A 75 8.00 -1.94 15.80
CA PHE A 75 8.81 -1.32 16.86
C PHE A 75 8.77 -2.10 18.17
N ALA A 76 8.37 -3.37 18.11
CA ALA A 76 8.37 -4.32 19.23
C ALA A 76 8.86 -5.68 18.73
N GLU A 77 9.29 -6.57 19.64
CA GLU A 77 9.75 -7.93 19.29
C GLU A 77 8.72 -8.72 18.48
N LYS A 78 7.43 -8.54 18.78
CA LYS A 78 6.31 -9.09 18.00
C LYS A 78 5.50 -7.93 17.42
N CYS A 79 5.29 -7.95 16.10
CA CYS A 79 4.60 -6.86 15.40
C CYS A 79 3.21 -6.56 15.94
N LEU A 80 2.43 -7.60 16.27
CA LEU A 80 1.04 -7.47 16.72
C LEU A 80 0.87 -7.50 18.25
N THR A 81 1.90 -7.10 19.00
CA THR A 81 1.79 -6.88 20.46
C THR A 81 0.86 -5.68 20.72
N PRO A 82 -0.16 -5.80 21.59
CA PRO A 82 -1.01 -4.67 21.96
C PRO A 82 -0.18 -3.44 22.37
N GLY A 83 -0.49 -2.28 21.79
CA GLY A 83 0.24 -1.03 22.05
C GLY A 83 1.59 -0.89 21.34
N SER A 84 2.03 -1.87 20.55
CA SER A 84 3.22 -1.69 19.70
C SER A 84 2.94 -0.70 18.57
N LEU A 85 3.97 0.02 18.15
CA LEU A 85 3.92 0.87 16.96
C LEU A 85 4.27 0.04 15.72
N ILE A 86 3.51 0.26 14.65
CA ILE A 86 3.74 -0.32 13.32
C ILE A 86 3.84 0.82 12.30
N GLU A 87 4.80 0.71 11.40
CA GLU A 87 4.96 1.58 10.24
C GLU A 87 4.78 0.77 8.96
N LEU A 88 3.98 1.29 8.04
CA LEU A 88 3.88 0.79 6.67
C LEU A 88 4.44 1.84 5.72
N GLU A 89 5.39 1.42 4.90
CA GLU A 89 5.94 2.19 3.80
C GLU A 89 5.37 1.64 2.50
N LEU A 90 4.79 2.52 1.69
CA LEU A 90 4.19 2.19 0.41
C LEU A 90 5.09 2.69 -0.73
N TYR A 91 5.31 1.85 -1.72
CA TYR A 91 6.14 2.13 -2.88
C TYR A 91 5.33 1.86 -4.15
N ARG A 92 5.34 2.80 -5.10
CA ARG A 92 4.79 2.54 -6.43
C ARG A 92 5.77 1.65 -7.21
N LYS A 93 5.30 0.52 -7.72
CA LYS A 93 6.07 -0.38 -8.58
C LYS A 93 6.33 0.34 -9.90
N ILE A 94 7.60 0.58 -10.19
CA ILE A 94 8.06 1.03 -11.49
C ILE A 94 8.43 -0.24 -12.24
N GLU A 95 7.82 -0.49 -13.40
CA GLU A 95 8.32 -1.53 -14.29
C GLU A 95 9.76 -1.18 -14.66
N SER A 96 10.69 -2.04 -14.27
CA SER A 96 12.09 -1.91 -14.64
C SER A 96 12.18 -2.02 -16.16
N ILE A 97 12.32 -0.88 -16.82
CA ILE A 97 12.79 -0.82 -18.20
C ILE A 97 14.24 -1.33 -18.15
N ASP A 98 14.52 -2.37 -18.93
CA ASP A 98 15.80 -3.09 -19.00
C ASP A 98 17.00 -2.15 -18.80
N GLY A 99 17.79 -2.40 -17.75
CA GLY A 99 19.11 -1.77 -17.55
C GLY A 99 19.23 -0.65 -16.51
N LEU A 100 18.16 -0.22 -15.83
CA LEU A 100 18.30 0.70 -14.68
C LEU A 100 18.24 -0.10 -13.37
N GLU A 101 19.39 -0.22 -12.70
CA GLU A 101 19.49 -0.86 -11.38
C GLU A 101 18.34 -0.40 -10.46
N GLU A 102 17.69 -1.37 -9.79
CA GLU A 102 16.76 -1.08 -8.71
C GLU A 102 17.47 -0.27 -7.64
N SER A 103 17.31 1.05 -7.71
CA SER A 103 17.95 1.97 -6.79
C SER A 103 17.58 1.56 -5.36
N LYS A 104 18.56 1.12 -4.58
CA LYS A 104 18.42 0.78 -3.14
C LYS A 104 17.93 1.95 -2.28
N ASN A 105 17.73 3.13 -2.89
CA ASN A 105 17.26 4.39 -2.30
C ASN A 105 15.90 4.85 -2.87
N ARG A 106 14.95 3.94 -3.12
CA ARG A 106 13.59 4.35 -3.50
C ARG A 106 12.93 5.07 -2.31
N LYS A 107 12.48 6.32 -2.52
CA LYS A 107 11.68 7.05 -1.54
C LYS A 107 10.27 6.44 -1.50
N ALA A 108 9.77 6.14 -0.30
CA ALA A 108 8.39 5.70 -0.13
C ALA A 108 7.43 6.77 -0.67
N SER A 109 6.45 6.33 -1.47
CA SER A 109 5.38 7.17 -1.99
C SER A 109 4.47 7.68 -0.86
N ALA A 110 4.23 6.84 0.15
CA ALA A 110 3.53 7.20 1.37
C ALA A 110 4.05 6.39 2.55
N VAL A 111 4.03 6.98 3.75
CA VAL A 111 4.37 6.31 5.01
C VAL A 111 3.24 6.55 6.00
N ALA A 112 2.76 5.49 6.63
CA ALA A 112 1.73 5.56 7.65
C ALA A 112 2.14 4.76 8.88
N ARG A 113 1.75 5.27 10.05
CA ARG A 113 2.01 4.65 11.34
C ARG A 113 0.73 4.47 12.13
N THR A 114 0.64 3.38 12.89
CA THR A 114 -0.47 3.14 13.82
C THR A 114 0.00 2.30 14.99
N TYR A 115 -0.74 2.36 16.09
CA TYR A 115 -0.59 1.43 17.19
C TYR A 115 -1.46 0.19 16.97
N VAL A 116 -1.01 -0.95 17.51
CA VAL A 116 -1.82 -2.18 17.57
C VAL A 116 -2.91 -2.00 18.61
N ASP A 117 -4.14 -1.90 18.12
CA ASP A 117 -5.34 -1.78 18.94
C ASP A 117 -5.93 -3.15 19.22
N LYS A 118 -5.35 -3.84 20.21
CA LYS A 118 -5.81 -5.14 20.75
C LYS A 118 -6.18 -5.04 22.23
N TRP A 119 -6.58 -3.86 22.69
CA TRP A 119 -6.89 -3.60 24.09
C TRP A 119 -8.07 -4.42 24.64
N ARG A 120 -8.76 -5.20 23.79
CA ARG A 120 -9.89 -6.06 24.17
C ARG A 120 -9.59 -7.56 24.18
N ASP A 121 -8.38 -7.98 23.85
CA ASP A 121 -7.96 -9.38 23.99
C ASP A 121 -7.43 -9.61 25.43
N ALA A 122 -8.26 -9.34 26.43
CA ALA A 122 -8.04 -9.76 27.82
C ALA A 122 -8.78 -11.10 28.04
N PRO A 123 -8.23 -12.01 28.88
CA PRO A 123 -8.50 -13.45 28.89
C PRO A 123 -9.95 -13.88 29.12
#